data_AF-A0A077WTV2-F1
#
_entry.id   AF-A0A077WTV2-F1
#
_cell.length_a   1.000
_cell.length_b   1.000
_cell.length_c   1.000
_cell.angle_alpha   90.00
_cell.angle_beta   90.00
_cell.angle_gamma   90.00
#
_symmetry.space_group_name_H-M   'P 1'
#
loop_
_entity.id
_entity.type
_entity.pdbx_description
1 polymer ?
#
loop_
_entity_poly.entity_id
_entity_poly.type
_entity_poly.pdbx_seq_one_letter_code
_entity_poly.pdbx_strand_id
1 'polypeptide(L)'
;MDPFTMESALTDQVQLDLLHHTRHAIAHLIELFPAEFGWERLIPADARTLPQVPEKLGQLYQEIEEYCSTLAVKFDHDWHWSLMWRQQLSLKTLADRYGKDYVIGACHPRIRKFVAQIYIEELDPFMQWFPWSWFSNMQFIGAGGFSAVYAATISQPYELESSRVALKVIDDKLLNEIVVQSKVFLPVLFQGLTVCDSTDDLMMVMKISNDGNLEDHMQHLPLGDLDLKTITGTILRLAANLADLHKIGMCHRNIHPRNVVCTDNDYFLVDYRFATPAHESSQVIAMTRAVYGRLPYIAPEIRQGRCTEKSDIFSLGVIIWQLVSKVIFPSPEVLLAEGGIEDVYRIEPVPGVPEWYEKLYIACMEPQPENRPDTSEICQALQPIHDSLAYSVPLDSKVTEYIVARRAEAAAHTRTCTKLKGIVPSNTTSRLYTLAHLPSTTAMLAPMPFTHRRFSAVWPY
;
A
#
# COMPACT_ATOMS: atom_id res chain seq x y z
N MET A 1 -29.95 37.22 13.10
CA MET A 1 -28.89 36.39 12.49
C MET A 1 -27.71 36.44 13.44
N ASP A 2 -27.21 35.28 13.82
CA ASP A 2 -26.16 35.11 14.82
C ASP A 2 -24.80 35.59 14.24
N PRO A 3 -24.06 36.50 14.90
CA PRO A 3 -22.75 36.96 14.42
C PRO A 3 -21.77 35.81 14.09
N PHE A 4 -21.85 34.70 14.83
CA PHE A 4 -21.02 33.51 14.59
C PHE A 4 -21.31 32.82 13.24
N THR A 5 -22.55 32.87 12.76
CA THR A 5 -22.90 32.31 11.44
C THR A 5 -22.46 33.19 10.28
N MET A 6 -22.33 34.51 10.47
CA MET A 6 -21.85 35.42 9.42
C MET A 6 -20.32 35.34 9.27
N GLU A 7 -19.60 35.21 10.38
CA GLU A 7 -18.13 35.13 10.37
C GLU A 7 -17.64 33.78 9.79
N SER A 8 -18.32 32.67 10.09
CA SER A 8 -18.08 31.37 9.44
C SER A 8 -18.36 31.45 7.92
N ALA A 9 -19.52 31.98 7.53
CA ALA A 9 -19.89 32.06 6.11
C ALA A 9 -18.98 33.03 5.31
N LEU A 10 -18.51 34.11 5.93
CA LEU A 10 -17.55 35.04 5.32
C LEU A 10 -16.18 34.36 5.16
N THR A 11 -15.74 33.59 6.16
CA THR A 11 -14.50 32.81 6.09
C THR A 11 -14.57 31.74 5.00
N ASP A 12 -15.69 31.03 4.91
CA ASP A 12 -15.94 30.01 3.88
C ASP A 12 -15.98 30.64 2.47
N GLN A 13 -16.63 31.80 2.31
CA GLN A 13 -16.68 32.52 1.04
C GLN A 13 -15.29 33.01 0.61
N VAL A 14 -14.52 33.58 1.54
CA VAL A 14 -13.14 34.03 1.29
C VAL A 14 -12.24 32.86 0.88
N GLN A 15 -12.39 31.69 1.50
CA GLN A 15 -11.67 30.48 1.12
C GLN A 15 -12.09 29.97 -0.27
N LEU A 16 -13.38 30.02 -0.60
CA LEU A 16 -13.89 29.63 -1.91
C LEU A 16 -13.38 30.56 -3.02
N ASP A 17 -13.38 31.86 -2.79
CA ASP A 17 -12.89 32.85 -3.75
C ASP A 17 -11.37 32.72 -3.97
N LEU A 18 -10.61 32.49 -2.90
CA LEU A 18 -9.19 32.15 -2.96
C LEU A 18 -8.94 30.91 -3.81
N LEU A 19 -9.64 29.81 -3.51
CA LEU A 19 -9.53 28.59 -4.30
C LEU A 19 -9.90 28.85 -5.77
N HIS A 20 -10.95 29.60 -6.05
CA HIS A 20 -11.37 29.89 -7.42
C HIS A 20 -10.31 30.70 -8.19
N HIS A 21 -9.79 31.77 -7.58
CA HIS A 21 -8.77 32.62 -8.18
C HIS A 21 -7.49 31.82 -8.50
N THR A 22 -6.99 31.08 -7.52
CA THR A 22 -5.78 30.26 -7.69
C THR A 22 -5.95 29.20 -8.77
N ARG A 23 -7.11 28.51 -8.81
CA ARG A 23 -7.42 27.53 -9.85
C ARG A 23 -7.40 28.15 -11.24
N HIS A 24 -8.02 29.32 -11.40
CA HIS A 24 -8.01 30.02 -12.68
C HIS A 24 -6.60 30.41 -13.11
N ALA A 25 -5.79 30.93 -12.20
CA ALA A 25 -4.42 31.38 -12.48
C ALA A 25 -3.49 30.21 -12.87
N ILE A 26 -3.55 29.08 -12.14
CA ILE A 26 -2.82 27.85 -12.48
C ILE A 26 -3.24 27.35 -13.86
N ALA A 27 -4.53 27.26 -14.14
CA ALA A 27 -5.01 26.72 -15.40
C ALA A 27 -4.68 27.63 -16.60
N HIS A 28 -4.68 28.95 -16.42
CA HIS A 28 -4.15 29.88 -17.41
C HIS A 28 -2.64 29.65 -17.66
N LEU A 29 -1.85 29.35 -16.63
CA LEU A 29 -0.44 29.03 -16.81
C LEU A 29 -0.23 27.73 -17.60
N ILE A 30 -1.04 26.69 -17.33
CA ILE A 30 -1.03 25.44 -18.10
C ILE A 30 -1.34 25.72 -19.57
N GLU A 31 -2.29 26.60 -19.86
CA GLU A 31 -2.65 26.99 -21.22
C GLU A 31 -1.55 27.75 -21.95
N LEU A 32 -0.75 28.55 -21.24
CA LEU A 32 0.41 29.24 -21.80
C LEU A 32 1.56 28.27 -22.12
N PHE A 33 1.75 27.23 -21.31
CA PHE A 33 2.91 26.34 -21.41
C PHE A 33 2.53 24.85 -21.46
N PRO A 34 1.68 24.42 -22.41
CA PRO A 34 1.07 23.11 -22.34
C PRO A 34 2.07 21.95 -22.47
N ALA A 35 3.17 22.12 -23.21
CA ALA A 35 4.22 21.11 -23.34
C ALA A 35 4.98 20.83 -22.04
N GLU A 36 5.15 21.84 -21.19
CA GLU A 36 5.85 21.72 -19.90
C GLU A 36 5.03 20.91 -18.89
N PHE A 37 3.71 20.89 -19.07
CA PHE A 37 2.76 20.11 -18.29
C PHE A 37 2.28 18.84 -19.02
N GLY A 38 2.88 18.50 -20.17
CA GLY A 38 2.57 17.33 -21.01
C GLY A 38 1.13 17.26 -21.53
N TRP A 39 0.57 18.41 -21.84
CA TRP A 39 -0.78 18.60 -22.38
C TRP A 39 -0.80 19.29 -23.75
N GLU A 40 0.32 19.29 -24.48
CA GLU A 40 0.44 19.90 -25.83
C GLU A 40 -0.48 19.29 -26.89
N ARG A 41 -0.95 18.05 -26.67
CA ARG A 41 -1.97 17.41 -27.52
C ARG A 41 -3.39 17.86 -27.18
N LEU A 42 -3.62 18.30 -25.95
CA LEU A 42 -4.91 18.78 -25.45
C LEU A 42 -5.07 20.27 -25.72
N ILE A 43 -3.99 21.04 -25.54
CA ILE A 43 -3.94 22.48 -25.66
C ILE A 43 -2.88 22.81 -26.71
N PRO A 44 -3.27 23.14 -27.95
CA PRO A 44 -2.34 23.54 -28.99
C PRO A 44 -1.60 24.82 -28.58
N ALA A 45 -0.27 24.80 -28.62
CA ALA A 45 0.52 25.98 -28.29
C ALA A 45 0.43 27.04 -29.40
N ASP A 46 0.21 28.30 -28.99
CA ASP A 46 0.29 29.45 -29.88
C ASP A 46 1.78 29.80 -30.07
N ALA A 47 2.26 29.88 -31.32
CA ALA A 47 3.69 29.98 -31.68
C ALA A 47 4.34 31.35 -31.35
N ARG A 48 4.29 31.79 -30.09
CA ARG A 48 4.93 33.02 -29.61
C ARG A 48 6.08 32.67 -28.68
N THR A 49 7.15 33.47 -28.75
CA THR A 49 8.24 33.44 -27.76
C THR A 49 7.68 33.89 -26.41
N LEU A 50 7.38 32.91 -25.56
CA LEU A 50 6.89 33.13 -24.20
C LEU A 50 8.08 33.24 -23.22
N PRO A 51 7.94 33.98 -22.11
CA PRO A 51 8.94 34.01 -21.04
C PRO A 51 9.25 32.60 -20.51
N GLN A 52 10.40 32.43 -19.85
CA GLN A 52 10.77 31.13 -19.29
C GLN A 52 9.79 30.75 -18.17
N VAL A 53 9.31 29.50 -18.20
CA VAL A 53 8.33 28.93 -17.25
C VAL A 53 8.65 29.22 -15.77
N PRO A 54 9.92 29.16 -15.30
CA PRO A 54 10.26 29.50 -13.92
C PRO A 54 9.91 30.93 -13.50
N GLU A 55 10.05 31.91 -14.41
CA GLU A 55 9.73 33.31 -14.10
C GLU A 55 8.22 33.49 -13.88
N LYS A 56 7.40 32.87 -14.75
CA LYS A 56 5.94 32.93 -14.65
C LYS A 56 5.40 32.15 -13.46
N LEU A 57 6.02 31.02 -13.12
CA LEU A 57 5.71 30.28 -11.89
C LEU A 57 6.04 31.11 -10.64
N GLY A 58 7.18 31.79 -10.62
CA GLY A 58 7.57 32.67 -9.51
C GLY A 58 6.58 33.83 -9.33
N GLN A 59 6.13 34.46 -10.43
CA GLN A 59 5.09 35.49 -10.41
C GLN A 59 3.77 34.95 -9.85
N LEU A 60 3.30 33.81 -10.37
CA LEU A 60 2.07 33.16 -9.91
C LEU A 60 2.12 32.82 -8.42
N TYR A 61 3.26 32.31 -7.95
CA TYR A 61 3.48 32.01 -6.54
C TYR A 61 3.36 33.26 -5.67
N GLN A 62 4.04 34.35 -6.05
CA GLN A 62 3.99 35.62 -5.33
C GLN A 62 2.57 36.21 -5.30
N GLU A 63 1.84 36.16 -6.42
CA GLU A 63 0.46 36.62 -6.51
C GLU A 63 -0.46 35.85 -5.55
N ILE A 64 -0.31 34.52 -5.47
CA ILE A 64 -1.12 33.69 -4.56
C ILE A 64 -0.75 33.93 -3.10
N GLU A 65 0.54 34.06 -2.78
CA GLU A 65 1.02 34.34 -1.43
C GLU A 65 0.55 35.73 -0.93
N GLU A 66 0.67 36.75 -1.79
CA GLU A 66 0.19 38.10 -1.50
C GLU A 66 -1.32 38.11 -1.29
N TYR A 67 -2.07 37.45 -2.17
CA TYR A 67 -3.52 37.35 -2.04
C TYR A 67 -3.94 36.61 -0.75
N CYS A 68 -3.30 35.50 -0.39
CA CYS A 68 -3.52 34.85 0.92
C CYS A 68 -3.24 35.80 2.09
N SER A 69 -2.16 36.58 2.00
CA SER A 69 -1.77 37.56 3.02
C SER A 69 -2.81 38.68 3.16
N THR A 70 -3.38 39.18 2.07
CA THR A 70 -4.46 40.20 2.11
C THR A 70 -5.71 39.71 2.82
N LEU A 71 -5.97 38.40 2.78
CA LEU A 71 -7.11 37.74 3.40
C LEU A 71 -6.81 37.22 4.83
N ALA A 72 -5.61 37.49 5.35
CA ALA A 72 -5.12 36.98 6.64
C ALA A 72 -5.16 35.44 6.76
N VAL A 73 -5.05 34.73 5.63
CA VAL A 73 -4.99 33.26 5.59
C VAL A 73 -3.53 32.83 5.59
N LYS A 74 -3.14 31.95 6.52
CA LYS A 74 -1.79 31.39 6.56
C LYS A 74 -1.60 30.40 5.40
N PHE A 75 -0.70 30.73 4.47
CA PHE A 75 -0.35 29.85 3.36
C PHE A 75 0.78 28.87 3.77
N ASP A 76 0.45 27.59 3.90
CA ASP A 76 1.44 26.51 3.94
C ASP A 76 2.06 26.31 2.55
N HIS A 77 3.30 26.76 2.40
CA HIS A 77 4.03 26.80 1.12
C HIS A 77 4.28 25.41 0.53
N ASP A 78 4.41 24.37 1.35
CA ASP A 78 4.70 23.02 0.88
C ASP A 78 3.40 22.29 0.58
N TRP A 79 2.47 22.30 1.55
CA TRP A 79 1.27 21.49 1.44
C TRP A 79 0.22 22.10 0.52
N HIS A 80 -0.13 23.38 0.68
CA HIS A 80 -1.18 23.99 -0.16
C HIS A 80 -0.72 24.11 -1.60
N TRP A 81 0.52 24.54 -1.84
CA TRP A 81 1.06 24.70 -3.19
C TRP A 81 1.01 23.39 -3.99
N SER A 82 1.61 22.33 -3.45
CA SER A 82 1.63 21.02 -4.08
C SER A 82 0.22 20.43 -4.26
N LEU A 83 -0.67 20.63 -3.29
CA LEU A 83 -2.05 20.15 -3.37
C LEU A 83 -2.85 20.85 -4.47
N MET A 84 -2.70 22.18 -4.62
CA MET A 84 -3.40 22.94 -5.65
C MET A 84 -3.02 22.48 -7.06
N TRP A 85 -1.72 22.29 -7.32
CA TRP A 85 -1.24 21.77 -8.60
C TRP A 85 -1.75 20.37 -8.89
N ARG A 86 -1.70 19.46 -7.90
CA ARG A 86 -2.26 18.11 -8.03
C ARG A 86 -3.75 18.13 -8.39
N GLN A 87 -4.54 19.01 -7.78
CA GLN A 87 -5.97 19.14 -8.11
C GLN A 87 -6.18 19.69 -9.53
N GLN A 88 -5.39 20.69 -9.95
CA GLN A 88 -5.55 21.32 -11.26
C GLN A 88 -5.08 20.45 -12.42
N LEU A 89 -4.10 19.60 -12.19
CA LEU A 89 -3.61 18.63 -13.15
C LEU A 89 -4.31 17.26 -13.07
N SER A 90 -5.32 17.14 -12.20
CA SER A 90 -6.16 15.94 -12.17
C SER A 90 -6.94 15.79 -13.47
N LEU A 91 -7.13 14.54 -13.88
CA LEU A 91 -7.95 14.19 -15.04
C LEU A 91 -9.36 14.78 -14.93
N LYS A 92 -9.94 14.77 -13.72
CA LYS A 92 -11.24 15.36 -13.46
C LYS A 92 -11.32 16.84 -13.83
N THR A 93 -10.43 17.67 -13.27
CA THR A 93 -10.45 19.12 -13.50
C THR A 93 -10.26 19.44 -14.97
N LEU A 94 -9.38 18.71 -15.66
CA LEU A 94 -9.16 18.87 -17.08
C LEU A 94 -10.41 18.48 -17.90
N ALA A 95 -11.09 17.38 -17.55
CA ALA A 95 -12.32 16.98 -18.22
C ALA A 95 -13.48 17.94 -17.98
N ASP A 96 -13.62 18.48 -16.77
CA ASP A 96 -14.62 19.49 -16.43
C ASP A 96 -14.41 20.77 -17.27
N ARG A 97 -13.15 21.10 -17.61
CA ARG A 97 -12.81 22.28 -18.45
C ARG A 97 -12.89 22.03 -19.96
N TYR A 98 -12.32 20.93 -20.46
CA TYR A 98 -12.13 20.70 -21.91
C TYR A 98 -13.06 19.62 -22.49
N GLY A 99 -13.80 18.91 -21.65
CA GLY A 99 -14.64 17.78 -22.03
C GLY A 99 -13.91 16.44 -21.96
N LYS A 100 -14.56 15.46 -21.32
CA LYS A 100 -14.03 14.10 -21.08
C LYS A 100 -13.48 13.43 -22.34
N ASP A 101 -14.25 13.37 -23.42
CA ASP A 101 -13.84 12.67 -24.65
C ASP A 101 -12.62 13.32 -25.31
N TYR A 102 -12.50 14.65 -25.19
CA TYR A 102 -11.38 15.39 -25.73
C TYR A 102 -10.10 15.14 -24.91
N VAL A 103 -10.20 15.16 -23.57
CA VAL A 103 -9.08 14.80 -22.68
C VAL A 103 -8.61 13.37 -22.93
N ILE A 104 -9.54 12.40 -23.03
CA ILE A 104 -9.21 11.01 -23.36
C ILE A 104 -8.55 10.92 -24.74
N GLY A 105 -9.04 11.68 -25.73
CA GLY A 105 -8.45 11.73 -27.08
C GLY A 105 -7.03 12.30 -27.09
N ALA A 106 -6.75 13.28 -26.25
CA ALA A 106 -5.43 13.91 -26.13
C ALA A 106 -4.40 13.02 -25.40
N CYS A 107 -4.84 12.14 -24.50
CA CYS A 107 -3.98 11.17 -23.84
C CYS A 107 -3.23 10.24 -24.82
N HIS A 108 -2.14 9.64 -24.34
CA HIS A 108 -1.37 8.64 -25.09
C HIS A 108 -2.29 7.50 -25.58
N PRO A 109 -2.21 7.03 -26.84
CA PRO A 109 -3.11 6.00 -27.38
C PRO A 109 -3.25 4.76 -26.49
N ARG A 110 -2.15 4.31 -25.87
CA ARG A 110 -2.13 3.12 -24.99
C ARG A 110 -2.96 3.26 -23.72
N ILE A 111 -3.18 4.48 -23.24
CA ILE A 111 -3.89 4.72 -21.97
C ILE A 111 -5.33 5.15 -22.17
N ARG A 112 -5.80 5.43 -23.40
CA ARG A 112 -7.14 5.98 -23.62
C ARG A 112 -8.25 5.09 -23.05
N LYS A 113 -8.15 3.77 -23.30
CA LYS A 113 -9.09 2.79 -22.74
C LYS A 113 -9.04 2.78 -21.21
N PHE A 114 -7.84 2.88 -20.65
CA PHE A 114 -7.60 2.90 -19.21
C PHE A 114 -8.20 4.16 -18.56
N VAL A 115 -7.92 5.34 -19.11
CA VAL A 115 -8.47 6.62 -18.64
C VAL A 115 -10.00 6.66 -18.82
N ALA A 116 -10.54 6.09 -19.89
CA ALA A 116 -11.99 5.95 -20.04
C ALA A 116 -12.61 5.12 -18.90
N GLN A 117 -11.96 4.04 -18.48
CA GLN A 117 -12.40 3.22 -17.34
C GLN A 117 -12.29 3.98 -16.02
N ILE A 118 -11.23 4.76 -15.81
CA ILE A 118 -11.07 5.61 -14.62
C ILE A 118 -12.30 6.51 -14.43
N TYR A 119 -12.76 7.17 -15.49
CA TYR A 119 -13.96 8.02 -15.40
C TYR A 119 -15.25 7.23 -15.18
N ILE A 120 -15.33 5.96 -15.63
CA ILE A 120 -16.50 5.11 -15.39
C ILE A 120 -16.56 4.72 -13.91
N GLU A 121 -15.41 4.47 -13.30
CA GLU A 121 -15.26 4.11 -11.90
C GLU A 121 -15.19 5.35 -10.97
N GLU A 122 -15.31 6.56 -11.52
CA GLU A 122 -15.23 7.85 -10.81
C GLU A 122 -13.92 8.06 -10.03
N LEU A 123 -12.80 7.58 -10.58
CA LEU A 123 -11.49 7.61 -9.93
C LEU A 123 -10.60 8.78 -10.36
N ASP A 124 -11.05 9.58 -11.33
CA ASP A 124 -10.37 10.75 -11.87
C ASP A 124 -10.12 11.93 -10.90
N PRO A 125 -10.84 12.14 -9.77
CA PRO A 125 -10.68 13.34 -8.94
C PRO A 125 -9.27 13.58 -8.39
N PHE A 126 -8.48 12.52 -8.19
CA PHE A 126 -7.14 12.58 -7.60
C PHE A 126 -6.04 12.02 -8.50
N MET A 127 -6.39 11.64 -9.74
CA MET A 127 -5.46 11.05 -10.69
C MET A 127 -4.83 12.12 -11.56
N GLN A 128 -3.53 12.32 -11.38
CA GLN A 128 -2.75 13.21 -12.22
C GLN A 128 -2.08 12.45 -13.36
N TRP A 129 -1.99 13.10 -14.52
CA TRP A 129 -1.05 12.69 -15.57
C TRP A 129 0.30 13.34 -15.31
N PHE A 130 1.34 12.52 -15.28
CA PHE A 130 2.71 12.97 -15.16
C PHE A 130 3.41 12.80 -16.52
N PRO A 131 3.88 13.90 -17.13
CA PRO A 131 4.68 13.85 -18.35
C PRO A 131 5.96 13.04 -18.15
N TRP A 132 6.31 12.20 -19.12
CA TRP A 132 7.53 11.37 -19.02
C TRP A 132 8.81 12.21 -18.85
N SER A 133 8.84 13.40 -19.45
CA SER A 133 9.95 14.36 -19.35
C SER A 133 10.28 14.81 -17.93
N TRP A 134 9.35 14.65 -16.98
CA TRP A 134 9.58 15.00 -15.58
C TRP A 134 10.40 13.95 -14.82
N PHE A 135 10.59 12.76 -15.38
CA PHE A 135 11.28 11.66 -14.72
C PHE A 135 12.73 11.52 -15.20
N SER A 136 13.64 11.27 -14.26
CA SER A 136 15.05 11.01 -14.51
C SER A 136 15.62 9.98 -13.52
N ASN A 137 16.86 9.54 -13.75
CA ASN A 137 17.59 8.62 -12.86
C ASN A 137 16.82 7.34 -12.51
N MET A 138 16.20 6.72 -13.52
CA MET A 138 15.41 5.51 -13.30
C MET A 138 16.30 4.32 -12.93
N GLN A 139 16.01 3.66 -11.81
CA GLN A 139 16.75 2.53 -11.27
C GLN A 139 15.79 1.39 -10.95
N PHE A 140 16.11 0.17 -11.37
CA PHE A 140 15.32 -1.01 -11.02
C PHE A 140 15.44 -1.31 -9.52
N ILE A 141 14.31 -1.36 -8.80
CA ILE A 141 14.26 -1.71 -7.37
C ILE A 141 13.94 -3.19 -7.20
N GLY A 142 13.04 -3.71 -8.02
CA GLY A 142 12.63 -5.11 -7.95
C GLY A 142 11.51 -5.44 -8.91
N ALA A 143 11.31 -6.75 -9.12
CA ALA A 143 10.16 -7.27 -9.82
C ALA A 143 9.47 -8.30 -8.93
N GLY A 144 8.16 -8.11 -8.73
CA GLY A 144 7.31 -9.16 -8.18
C GLY A 144 6.97 -10.19 -9.25
N GLY A 145 6.04 -11.10 -8.94
CA GLY A 145 5.59 -12.13 -9.89
C GLY A 145 4.92 -11.57 -11.16
N PHE A 146 4.62 -10.28 -11.22
CA PHE A 146 3.76 -9.69 -12.27
C PHE A 146 4.09 -8.25 -12.70
N SER A 147 5.05 -7.58 -12.07
CA SER A 147 5.39 -6.20 -12.46
C SER A 147 6.77 -5.82 -11.97
N ALA A 148 7.48 -5.07 -12.80
CA ALA A 148 8.72 -4.39 -12.45
C ALA A 148 8.42 -3.04 -11.78
N VAL A 149 9.21 -2.73 -10.75
CA VAL A 149 9.16 -1.47 -10.01
C VAL A 149 10.51 -0.79 -10.10
N TYR A 150 10.48 0.50 -10.44
CA TYR A 150 11.64 1.36 -10.58
C TYR A 150 11.57 2.51 -9.58
N ALA A 151 12.72 2.97 -9.09
CA ALA A 151 12.85 4.27 -8.45
C ALA A 151 13.14 5.28 -9.55
N ALA A 152 12.55 6.46 -9.47
CA ALA A 152 12.90 7.58 -10.34
C ALA A 152 12.96 8.87 -9.52
N THR A 153 13.72 9.84 -10.04
CA THR A 153 13.63 11.23 -9.60
C THR A 153 12.56 11.93 -10.43
N ILE A 154 11.60 12.58 -9.78
CA ILE A 154 10.61 13.43 -10.44
C ILE A 154 10.94 14.89 -10.18
N SER A 155 10.98 15.69 -11.25
CA SER A 155 11.21 17.13 -11.22
C SER A 155 10.02 17.83 -11.87
N GLN A 156 9.10 18.31 -11.03
CA GLN A 156 7.89 18.98 -11.48
C GLN A 156 8.20 20.47 -11.63
N PRO A 157 7.73 21.17 -12.68
CA PRO A 157 8.07 22.58 -12.90
C PRO A 157 7.71 23.49 -11.72
N TYR A 158 6.63 23.16 -11.01
CA TYR A 158 6.11 23.92 -9.87
C TYR A 158 6.66 23.49 -8.51
N GLU A 159 7.50 22.46 -8.42
CA GLU A 159 8.15 22.06 -7.16
C GLU A 159 9.59 22.59 -7.14
N LEU A 160 10.02 23.15 -6.00
CA LEU A 160 11.38 23.68 -5.83
C LEU A 160 12.43 22.56 -5.81
N GLU A 161 12.09 21.45 -5.17
CA GLU A 161 12.97 20.31 -5.00
C GLU A 161 12.46 19.10 -5.80
N SER A 162 13.39 18.37 -6.40
CA SER A 162 13.06 17.08 -6.97
C SER A 162 12.81 16.06 -5.87
N SER A 163 11.89 15.14 -6.12
CA SER A 163 11.55 14.08 -5.16
C SER A 163 11.77 12.71 -5.78
N ARG A 164 11.85 11.69 -4.92
CA ARG A 164 11.93 10.30 -5.38
C ARG A 164 10.55 9.66 -5.38
N VAL A 165 10.27 8.90 -6.42
CA VAL A 165 9.01 8.17 -6.61
C VAL A 165 9.29 6.74 -7.05
N ALA A 166 8.31 5.87 -6.83
CA ALA A 166 8.28 4.52 -7.38
C ALA A 166 7.42 4.50 -8.64
N LEU A 167 7.93 3.93 -9.72
CA LEU A 167 7.24 3.69 -10.97
C LEU A 167 6.98 2.19 -11.11
N LYS A 168 5.70 1.78 -11.04
CA LYS A 168 5.30 0.37 -11.16
C LYS A 168 4.65 0.14 -12.52
N VAL A 169 5.20 -0.78 -13.31
CA VAL A 169 4.66 -1.11 -14.64
C VAL A 169 3.26 -1.71 -14.52
N ILE A 170 2.33 -1.19 -15.33
CA ILE A 170 0.92 -1.55 -15.35
C ILE A 170 0.65 -2.44 -16.56
N ASP A 171 -0.07 -3.53 -16.33
CA ASP A 171 -0.72 -4.32 -17.37
C ASP A 171 -2.24 -4.06 -17.36
N ASP A 172 -2.96 -4.49 -18.39
CA ASP A 172 -4.42 -4.33 -18.48
C ASP A 172 -5.19 -4.94 -17.28
N LYS A 173 -4.61 -5.92 -16.57
CA LYS A 173 -5.23 -6.57 -15.41
C LYS A 173 -5.01 -5.77 -14.12
N LEU A 174 -4.06 -4.84 -14.10
CA LEU A 174 -3.72 -3.98 -12.95
C LEU A 174 -4.72 -2.84 -12.72
N LEU A 175 -5.68 -2.65 -13.64
CA LEU A 175 -6.85 -1.78 -13.42
C LEU A 175 -7.56 -2.10 -12.09
N ASN A 176 -7.70 -3.39 -11.77
CA ASN A 176 -8.33 -3.80 -10.52
C ASN A 176 -7.54 -3.33 -9.29
N GLU A 177 -6.21 -3.35 -9.33
CA GLU A 177 -5.38 -2.84 -8.22
C GLU A 177 -5.65 -1.36 -8.00
N ILE A 178 -5.74 -0.57 -9.07
CA ILE A 178 -5.96 0.88 -9.00
C ILE A 178 -7.39 1.20 -8.53
N VAL A 179 -8.39 0.46 -9.02
CA VAL A 179 -9.79 0.63 -8.60
C VAL A 179 -9.97 0.29 -7.13
N VAL A 180 -9.34 -0.79 -6.65
CA VAL A 180 -9.43 -1.17 -5.24
C VAL A 180 -8.62 -0.23 -4.37
N GLN A 181 -7.37 0.07 -4.74
CA GLN A 181 -6.52 1.02 -4.01
C GLN A 181 -7.20 2.37 -3.86
N SER A 182 -7.76 2.93 -4.94
CA SER A 182 -8.43 4.24 -4.88
C SER A 182 -9.69 4.26 -3.99
N LYS A 183 -10.39 3.13 -3.83
CA LYS A 183 -11.56 3.01 -2.95
C LYS A 183 -11.20 2.86 -1.46
N VAL A 184 -10.02 2.30 -1.16
CA VAL A 184 -9.57 1.99 0.21
C VAL A 184 -8.57 3.03 0.72
N PHE A 185 -7.64 3.42 -0.14
CA PHE A 185 -6.59 4.38 0.08
C PHE A 185 -6.70 5.49 -0.97
N LEU A 186 -7.39 6.55 -0.58
CA LEU A 186 -7.11 7.88 -1.14
C LEU A 186 -5.59 8.16 -1.06
N PRO A 187 -5.03 9.02 -1.92
CA PRO A 187 -3.73 8.89 -2.62
C PRO A 187 -2.47 8.99 -1.73
N VAL A 188 -2.37 8.20 -0.67
CA VAL A 188 -1.19 8.20 0.23
C VAL A 188 0.01 7.55 -0.47
N LEU A 189 -0.25 6.52 -1.28
CA LEU A 189 0.79 5.84 -2.07
C LEU A 189 0.67 6.07 -3.57
N PHE A 190 -0.53 6.16 -4.14
CA PHE A 190 -0.72 6.33 -5.58
C PHE A 190 -0.95 7.81 -5.93
N GLN A 191 -0.14 8.36 -6.83
CA GLN A 191 -0.19 9.78 -7.21
C GLN A 191 -0.81 10.00 -8.60
N GLY A 192 -0.63 9.04 -9.52
CA GLY A 192 -1.13 9.17 -10.89
C GLY A 192 -0.42 8.24 -11.87
N LEU A 193 -0.40 8.63 -13.14
CA LEU A 193 0.04 7.78 -14.24
C LEU A 193 1.08 8.46 -15.11
N THR A 194 1.95 7.67 -15.72
CA THR A 194 2.85 8.09 -16.80
C THR A 194 2.98 6.98 -17.83
N VAL A 195 3.45 7.30 -19.03
CA VAL A 195 3.91 6.33 -20.04
C VAL A 195 5.38 6.54 -20.27
N CYS A 196 6.16 5.47 -20.32
CA CYS A 196 7.58 5.55 -20.65
C CYS A 196 7.76 5.70 -22.16
N ASP A 197 8.34 6.80 -22.63
CA ASP A 197 8.45 7.09 -24.07
C ASP A 197 9.28 6.06 -24.84
N SER A 198 10.26 5.40 -24.20
CA SER A 198 11.15 4.45 -24.87
C SER A 198 10.60 3.03 -24.98
N THR A 199 9.75 2.62 -24.04
CA THR A 199 9.20 1.25 -23.95
C THR A 199 7.70 1.21 -24.23
N ASP A 200 7.04 2.37 -24.21
CA ASP A 200 5.59 2.53 -24.21
C ASP A 200 4.91 1.84 -23.02
N ASP A 201 5.65 1.55 -21.94
CA ASP A 201 5.08 0.95 -20.74
C ASP A 201 4.27 1.99 -19.96
N LEU A 202 3.02 1.65 -19.69
CA LEU A 202 2.17 2.40 -18.76
C LEU A 202 2.65 2.13 -17.33
N MET A 203 2.81 3.17 -16.52
CA MET A 203 3.34 3.06 -15.16
C MET A 203 2.48 3.83 -14.14
N MET A 204 2.31 3.26 -12.95
CA MET A 204 1.76 3.97 -11.79
C MET A 204 2.88 4.79 -11.17
N VAL A 205 2.60 6.06 -10.92
CA VAL A 205 3.46 6.94 -10.12
C VAL A 205 3.03 6.79 -8.67
N MET A 206 3.96 6.34 -7.83
CA MET A 206 3.71 6.06 -6.42
C MET A 206 4.72 6.77 -5.53
N LYS A 207 4.32 7.11 -4.30
CA LYS A 207 5.27 7.53 -3.27
C LYS A 207 6.28 6.41 -3.04
N ILE A 208 7.57 6.73 -3.10
CA ILE A 208 8.61 5.75 -2.77
C ILE A 208 8.69 5.59 -1.25
N SER A 209 8.96 4.36 -0.82
CA SER A 209 9.34 4.07 0.56
C SER A 209 10.85 3.99 0.65
N ASN A 210 11.42 4.68 1.63
CA ASN A 210 12.85 4.61 1.93
C ASN A 210 13.21 3.40 2.79
N ASP A 211 12.25 2.89 3.58
CA ASP A 211 12.44 1.77 4.52
C ASP A 211 12.10 0.39 3.93
N GLY A 212 11.75 0.34 2.65
CA GLY A 212 11.41 -0.89 1.95
C GLY A 212 10.13 -1.54 2.46
N ASN A 213 10.15 -2.86 2.64
CA ASN A 213 9.00 -3.64 3.09
C ASN A 213 9.24 -4.27 4.47
N LEU A 214 8.16 -4.70 5.12
CA LEU A 214 8.20 -5.23 6.48
C LEU A 214 9.07 -6.48 6.61
N GLU A 215 9.19 -7.31 5.57
CA GLU A 215 10.10 -8.46 5.62
C GLU A 215 11.55 -8.04 5.79
N ASP A 216 12.00 -7.11 4.94
CA ASP A 216 13.37 -6.59 4.97
C ASP A 216 13.59 -5.84 6.29
N HIS A 217 12.61 -5.05 6.74
CA HIS A 217 12.68 -4.37 8.03
C HIS A 217 12.85 -5.36 9.20
N MET A 218 12.09 -6.47 9.23
CA MET A 218 12.23 -7.52 10.25
C MET A 218 13.58 -8.25 10.21
N GLN A 219 14.22 -8.34 9.05
CA GLN A 219 15.54 -8.96 8.90
C GLN A 219 16.66 -8.07 9.46
N HIS A 220 16.59 -6.77 9.16
CA HIS A 220 17.66 -5.82 9.47
C HIS A 220 17.54 -5.17 10.85
N LEU A 221 16.34 -5.17 11.46
CA LEU A 221 16.15 -4.58 12.79
C LEU A 221 17.03 -5.27 13.84
N PRO A 222 17.86 -4.53 14.60
CA PRO A 222 18.60 -5.09 15.72
C PRO A 222 17.64 -5.67 16.78
N LEU A 223 18.01 -6.81 17.37
CA LEU A 223 17.14 -7.50 18.34
C LEU A 223 16.88 -6.66 19.61
N GLY A 224 17.81 -5.77 19.96
CA GLY A 224 17.68 -4.85 21.09
C GLY A 224 16.69 -3.69 20.86
N ASP A 225 16.34 -3.42 19.60
CA ASP A 225 15.42 -2.35 19.21
C ASP A 225 13.98 -2.85 19.05
N LEU A 226 13.71 -4.08 19.52
CA LEU A 226 12.40 -4.68 19.44
C LEU A 226 11.51 -4.20 20.59
N ASP A 227 10.58 -3.31 20.24
CA ASP A 227 9.79 -2.56 21.21
C ASP A 227 8.28 -2.86 21.08
N LEU A 228 7.62 -3.15 22.21
CA LEU A 228 6.19 -3.45 22.24
C LEU A 228 5.32 -2.26 21.80
N LYS A 229 5.73 -1.00 22.05
CA LYS A 229 4.98 0.18 21.59
C LYS A 229 4.98 0.24 20.07
N THR A 230 6.14 0.04 19.45
CA THR A 230 6.27 -0.03 18.00
C THR A 230 5.48 -1.19 17.43
N ILE A 231 5.61 -2.39 18.00
CA ILE A 231 4.89 -3.59 17.54
C ILE A 231 3.38 -3.37 17.59
N THR A 232 2.83 -2.90 18.71
CA THR A 232 1.39 -2.65 18.85
C THR A 232 0.91 -1.58 17.88
N GLY A 233 1.69 -0.51 17.68
CA GLY A 233 1.42 0.50 16.66
C GLY A 233 1.37 -0.07 15.24
N THR A 234 2.32 -0.94 14.88
CA THR A 234 2.32 -1.63 13.59
C THR A 234 1.06 -2.49 13.41
N ILE A 235 0.67 -3.26 14.44
CA ILE A 235 -0.52 -4.13 14.36
C ILE A 235 -1.79 -3.30 14.20
N LEU A 236 -1.96 -2.24 15.00
CA LEU A 236 -3.10 -1.33 14.90
C LEU A 236 -3.18 -0.69 13.50
N ARG A 237 -2.04 -0.27 12.95
CA ARG A 237 -2.02 0.29 11.60
C ARG A 237 -2.43 -0.73 10.55
N LEU A 238 -1.87 -1.95 10.59
CA LEU A 238 -2.22 -3.00 9.64
C LEU A 238 -3.68 -3.43 9.75
N ALA A 239 -4.20 -3.52 10.98
CA ALA A 239 -5.60 -3.81 11.24
C ALA A 239 -6.51 -2.71 10.69
N ALA A 240 -6.15 -1.43 10.85
CA ALA A 240 -6.89 -0.30 10.28
C ALA A 240 -6.88 -0.32 8.74
N ASN A 241 -5.70 -0.52 8.13
CA ASN A 241 -5.56 -0.65 6.67
C ASN A 241 -6.48 -1.76 6.13
N LEU A 242 -6.51 -2.90 6.82
CA LEU A 242 -7.34 -4.04 6.43
C LEU A 242 -8.83 -3.78 6.71
N ALA A 243 -9.16 -3.04 7.77
CA ALA A 243 -10.54 -2.65 8.08
C ALA A 243 -11.15 -1.78 6.98
N ASP A 244 -10.38 -0.84 6.42
CA ASP A 244 -10.86 -0.01 5.32
C ASP A 244 -11.20 -0.86 4.09
N LEU A 245 -10.41 -1.89 3.80
CA LEU A 245 -10.67 -2.83 2.71
C LEU A 245 -11.90 -3.70 2.97
N HIS A 246 -12.01 -4.27 4.17
CA HIS A 246 -13.15 -5.13 4.56
C HIS A 246 -14.45 -4.33 4.63
N LYS A 247 -14.42 -3.06 5.04
CA LYS A 247 -15.59 -2.18 5.09
C LYS A 247 -16.25 -1.97 3.73
N ILE A 248 -15.48 -1.97 2.65
CA ILE A 248 -16.00 -1.91 1.28
C ILE A 248 -16.33 -3.30 0.70
N GLY A 249 -16.30 -4.35 1.54
CA GLY A 249 -16.66 -5.72 1.19
C GLY A 249 -15.62 -6.43 0.32
N MET A 250 -14.35 -6.04 0.41
CA MET A 250 -13.25 -6.58 -0.41
C MET A 250 -12.30 -7.43 0.44
N CYS A 251 -11.77 -8.52 -0.13
CA CYS A 251 -10.69 -9.31 0.48
C CYS A 251 -9.38 -9.04 -0.27
N HIS A 252 -8.25 -8.93 0.42
CA HIS A 252 -6.93 -8.68 -0.18
C HIS A 252 -6.32 -9.94 -0.84
N ARG A 253 -6.40 -11.09 -0.15
CA ARG A 253 -5.99 -12.42 -0.64
C ARG A 253 -4.48 -12.67 -0.85
N ASN A 254 -3.62 -11.69 -0.59
CA ASN A 254 -2.17 -11.83 -0.73
C ASN A 254 -1.41 -11.01 0.33
N ILE A 255 -1.89 -11.04 1.57
CA ILE A 255 -1.26 -10.35 2.70
C ILE A 255 -0.03 -11.13 3.14
N HIS A 256 1.12 -10.47 3.13
CA HIS A 256 2.39 -10.97 3.66
C HIS A 256 3.36 -9.79 3.86
N PRO A 257 4.45 -9.92 4.63
CA PRO A 257 5.34 -8.81 4.97
C PRO A 257 5.97 -8.08 3.77
N ARG A 258 6.21 -8.76 2.63
CA ARG A 258 6.67 -8.09 1.39
C ARG A 258 5.63 -7.16 0.74
N ASN A 259 4.35 -7.32 1.09
CA ASN A 259 3.23 -6.48 0.65
C ASN A 259 2.81 -5.49 1.75
N VAL A 260 3.67 -5.29 2.75
CA VAL A 260 3.57 -4.19 3.71
C VAL A 260 4.74 -3.25 3.43
N VAL A 261 4.46 -2.07 2.90
CA VAL A 261 5.45 -1.02 2.69
C VAL A 261 5.65 -0.26 3.99
N CYS A 262 6.91 -0.12 4.40
CA CYS A 262 7.32 0.67 5.56
C CYS A 262 7.62 2.09 5.11
N THR A 263 7.17 3.09 5.82
CA THR A 263 7.54 4.49 5.62
C THR A 263 8.01 5.06 6.95
N ASP A 264 8.69 6.22 6.92
CA ASP A 264 9.36 6.81 8.08
C ASP A 264 8.50 6.84 9.37
N ASN A 265 7.17 6.93 9.26
CA ASN A 265 6.25 6.93 10.39
C ASN A 265 5.04 5.99 10.24
N ASP A 266 5.00 5.14 9.21
CA ASP A 266 3.77 4.38 8.93
C ASP A 266 3.94 3.09 8.13
N TYR A 267 2.94 2.22 8.18
CA TYR A 267 2.88 0.94 7.45
C TYR A 267 1.65 0.86 6.55
N PHE A 268 1.85 0.48 5.30
CA PHE A 268 0.77 0.41 4.31
C PHE A 268 0.70 -0.97 3.67
N LEU A 269 -0.51 -1.53 3.62
CA LEU A 269 -0.76 -2.70 2.77
C LEU A 269 -0.76 -2.26 1.30
N VAL A 270 -0.12 -3.05 0.44
CA VAL A 270 -0.01 -2.80 -1.01
C VAL A 270 -0.30 -4.07 -1.82
N ASP A 271 -0.35 -3.94 -3.15
CA ASP A 271 -0.57 -5.06 -4.09
C ASP A 271 -1.98 -5.68 -3.99
N TYR A 272 -2.98 -4.86 -4.28
CA TYR A 272 -4.41 -5.22 -4.32
C TYR A 272 -4.81 -5.89 -5.64
N ARG A 273 -3.86 -6.34 -6.46
CA ARG A 273 -4.12 -6.95 -7.77
C ARG A 273 -5.14 -8.10 -7.70
N PHE A 274 -5.05 -8.91 -6.64
CA PHE A 274 -5.92 -10.07 -6.42
C PHE A 274 -7.10 -9.78 -5.51
N ALA A 275 -7.31 -8.52 -5.14
CA ALA A 275 -8.42 -8.17 -4.29
C ALA A 275 -9.75 -8.40 -5.03
N THR A 276 -10.70 -9.03 -4.35
CA THR A 276 -12.02 -9.33 -4.93
C THR A 276 -13.13 -9.09 -3.91
N PRO A 277 -14.38 -8.84 -4.33
CA PRO A 277 -15.51 -8.79 -3.42
C PRO A 277 -15.62 -10.08 -2.62
N ALA A 278 -15.82 -9.97 -1.30
CA ALA A 278 -15.79 -11.11 -0.38
C ALA A 278 -16.82 -12.19 -0.74
N HIS A 279 -17.99 -11.78 -1.24
CA HIS A 279 -19.06 -12.69 -1.67
C HIS A 279 -18.75 -13.41 -2.99
N GLU A 280 -17.83 -12.89 -3.80
CA GLU A 280 -17.38 -13.48 -5.06
C GLU A 280 -16.07 -14.25 -4.90
N SER A 281 -15.27 -13.99 -3.86
CA SER A 281 -13.95 -14.61 -3.63
C SER A 281 -13.97 -16.13 -3.74
N SER A 282 -14.95 -16.79 -3.12
CA SER A 282 -15.13 -18.24 -3.23
C SER A 282 -15.58 -18.69 -4.62
N GLN A 283 -16.38 -17.89 -5.32
CA GLN A 283 -16.81 -18.19 -6.69
C GLN A 283 -15.63 -18.09 -7.66
N VAL A 284 -14.80 -17.05 -7.53
CA VAL A 284 -13.57 -16.89 -8.31
C VAL A 284 -12.65 -18.09 -8.14
N ILE A 285 -12.45 -18.56 -6.90
CA ILE A 285 -11.64 -19.75 -6.63
C ILE A 285 -12.30 -21.01 -7.20
N ALA A 286 -13.61 -21.16 -7.08
CA ALA A 286 -14.34 -22.29 -7.66
C ALA A 286 -14.24 -22.33 -9.20
N MET A 287 -14.34 -21.17 -9.86
CA MET A 287 -14.27 -21.04 -11.32
C MET A 287 -12.84 -21.25 -11.84
N THR A 288 -11.85 -20.60 -11.23
CA THR A 288 -10.46 -20.66 -11.70
C THR A 288 -9.73 -21.93 -11.25
N ARG A 289 -10.22 -22.57 -10.17
CA ARG A 289 -9.55 -23.66 -9.45
C ARG A 289 -8.10 -23.34 -9.09
N ALA A 290 -7.79 -22.06 -8.91
CA ALA A 290 -6.44 -21.57 -8.66
C ALA A 290 -6.41 -20.52 -7.54
N VAL A 291 -5.29 -20.48 -6.84
CA VAL A 291 -5.03 -19.58 -5.71
C VAL A 291 -3.68 -18.95 -5.94
N TYR A 292 -3.62 -17.63 -5.99
CA TYR A 292 -2.37 -16.90 -5.92
C TYR A 292 -2.09 -16.52 -4.47
N GLY A 293 -0.84 -16.69 -4.02
CA GLY A 293 -0.45 -16.25 -2.69
C GLY A 293 0.93 -16.77 -2.28
N ARG A 294 1.33 -16.46 -1.05
CA ARG A 294 2.56 -16.96 -0.42
C ARG A 294 2.23 -18.00 0.63
N LEU A 295 2.71 -19.24 0.43
CA LEU A 295 2.21 -20.44 1.12
C LEU A 295 1.97 -20.29 2.64
N PRO A 296 2.92 -19.83 3.48
CA PRO A 296 2.70 -19.67 4.93
C PRO A 296 1.51 -18.80 5.33
N TYR A 297 1.12 -17.85 4.48
CA TYR A 297 0.07 -16.87 4.74
C TYR A 297 -1.27 -17.28 4.14
N ILE A 298 -1.31 -18.38 3.38
CA ILE A 298 -2.55 -18.90 2.79
C ILE A 298 -3.32 -19.64 3.88
N ALA A 299 -4.50 -19.12 4.22
CA ALA A 299 -5.36 -19.71 5.23
C ALA A 299 -5.78 -21.16 4.89
N PRO A 300 -5.84 -22.08 5.88
CA PRO A 300 -6.09 -23.49 5.62
C PRO A 300 -7.40 -23.79 4.85
N GLU A 301 -8.45 -23.00 5.10
CA GLU A 301 -9.76 -23.16 4.46
C GLU A 301 -9.77 -22.83 2.97
N ILE A 302 -8.76 -22.12 2.44
CA ILE A 302 -8.65 -21.78 1.02
C ILE A 302 -8.53 -23.05 0.16
N ARG A 303 -7.94 -24.13 0.70
CA ARG A 303 -7.92 -25.45 0.04
C ARG A 303 -9.32 -26.02 -0.21
N GLN A 304 -10.30 -25.61 0.59
CA GLN A 304 -11.70 -26.01 0.46
C GLN A 304 -12.47 -25.05 -0.48
N GLY A 305 -11.79 -24.11 -1.15
CA GLY A 305 -12.41 -23.09 -1.99
C GLY A 305 -13.07 -21.96 -1.21
N ARG A 306 -12.85 -21.87 0.10
CA ARG A 306 -13.41 -20.83 0.96
C ARG A 306 -12.40 -19.71 1.16
N CYS A 307 -12.75 -18.51 0.72
CA CYS A 307 -11.92 -17.33 0.94
C CYS A 307 -12.84 -16.18 1.35
N THR A 308 -12.57 -15.62 2.51
CA THR A 308 -13.35 -14.54 3.12
C THR A 308 -12.39 -13.54 3.76
N GLU A 309 -12.92 -12.46 4.32
CA GLU A 309 -12.15 -11.50 5.12
C GLU A 309 -11.39 -12.18 6.26
N LYS A 310 -11.97 -13.24 6.84
CA LYS A 310 -11.30 -14.05 7.89
C LYS A 310 -10.06 -14.78 7.39
N SER A 311 -9.93 -15.02 6.08
CA SER A 311 -8.70 -15.55 5.48
C SER A 311 -7.58 -14.51 5.46
N ASP A 312 -7.92 -13.23 5.27
CA ASP A 312 -6.95 -12.12 5.43
C ASP A 312 -6.53 -11.95 6.90
N ILE A 313 -7.47 -12.14 7.85
CA ILE A 313 -7.14 -12.12 9.30
C ILE A 313 -6.14 -13.22 9.65
N PHE A 314 -6.26 -14.41 9.05
CA PHE A 314 -5.25 -15.46 9.21
C PHE A 314 -3.87 -15.00 8.75
N SER A 315 -3.78 -14.42 7.55
CA SER A 315 -2.53 -13.88 7.03
C SER A 315 -1.95 -12.79 7.94
N LEU A 316 -2.80 -11.90 8.48
CA LEU A 316 -2.40 -10.91 9.47
C LEU A 316 -1.90 -11.56 10.76
N GLY A 317 -2.54 -12.63 11.25
CA GLY A 317 -2.10 -13.39 12.42
C GLY A 317 -0.68 -13.95 12.27
N VAL A 318 -0.34 -14.46 11.08
CA VAL A 318 1.03 -14.90 10.77
C VAL A 318 2.00 -13.72 10.84
N ILE A 319 1.64 -12.54 10.30
CA ILE A 319 2.48 -11.34 10.39
C ILE A 319 2.65 -10.89 11.84
N ILE A 320 1.58 -10.87 12.64
CA ILE A 320 1.64 -10.53 14.07
C ILE A 320 2.63 -11.47 14.76
N TRP A 321 2.53 -12.77 14.56
CA TRP A 321 3.50 -13.71 15.12
C TRP A 321 4.95 -13.39 14.67
N GLN A 322 5.17 -13.05 13.40
CA GLN A 322 6.49 -12.71 12.86
C GLN A 322 7.09 -11.40 13.38
N LEU A 323 6.27 -10.41 13.72
CA LEU A 323 6.75 -9.14 14.27
C LEU A 323 7.64 -9.36 15.49
N VAL A 324 7.37 -10.42 16.27
CA VAL A 324 8.17 -10.84 17.42
C VAL A 324 9.07 -12.04 17.10
N SER A 325 8.58 -13.10 16.46
CA SER A 325 9.38 -14.31 16.20
C SER A 325 10.56 -14.08 15.25
N LYS A 326 10.48 -13.05 14.39
CA LYS A 326 11.43 -12.72 13.32
C LYS A 326 11.73 -13.89 12.37
N VAL A 327 10.88 -14.91 12.34
CA VAL A 327 11.03 -16.04 11.42
C VAL A 327 10.64 -15.60 10.02
N ILE A 328 11.59 -15.67 9.08
CA ILE A 328 11.34 -15.38 7.68
C ILE A 328 11.15 -16.69 6.92
N PHE A 329 10.00 -16.82 6.28
CA PHE A 329 9.71 -18.00 5.47
C PHE A 329 10.44 -17.94 4.12
N PRO A 330 11.14 -19.02 3.72
CA PRO A 330 11.93 -19.04 2.50
C PRO A 330 11.05 -19.27 1.27
N SER A 331 11.68 -19.51 0.12
CA SER A 331 10.96 -19.92 -1.08
C SER A 331 10.21 -21.24 -0.84
N PRO A 332 9.11 -21.50 -1.57
CA PRO A 332 8.33 -22.71 -1.39
C PRO A 332 9.13 -24.01 -1.56
N GLU A 333 10.19 -24.00 -2.37
CA GLU A 333 11.06 -25.17 -2.58
C GLU A 333 11.81 -25.56 -1.30
N VAL A 334 12.31 -24.58 -0.56
CA VAL A 334 13.01 -24.79 0.72
C VAL A 334 12.00 -25.10 1.83
N LEU A 335 10.85 -24.43 1.81
CA LEU A 335 9.79 -24.63 2.79
C LEU A 335 9.18 -26.04 2.70
N LEU A 336 8.94 -26.53 1.48
CA LEU A 336 8.35 -27.84 1.21
C LEU A 336 9.37 -28.99 1.20
N ALA A 337 10.67 -28.68 1.32
CA ALA A 337 11.67 -29.72 1.54
C ALA A 337 11.36 -30.46 2.85
N GLU A 338 11.69 -31.76 2.89
CA GLU A 338 11.56 -32.60 4.09
C GLU A 338 12.09 -31.91 5.36
N GLY A 339 11.28 -31.90 6.42
CA GLY A 339 11.53 -31.19 7.68
C GLY A 339 11.31 -29.67 7.63
N GLY A 340 11.00 -29.09 6.47
CA GLY A 340 10.81 -27.65 6.31
C GLY A 340 9.56 -27.13 7.03
N ILE A 341 8.36 -27.60 6.64
CA ILE A 341 7.09 -27.13 7.21
C ILE A 341 6.91 -27.55 8.67
N GLU A 342 7.16 -28.82 8.98
CA GLU A 342 6.80 -29.43 10.28
C GLU A 342 7.84 -29.14 11.37
N ASP A 343 9.12 -29.07 10.99
CA ASP A 343 10.20 -28.83 11.96
C ASP A 343 10.68 -27.38 11.87
N VAL A 344 11.29 -26.97 10.76
CA VAL A 344 12.10 -25.74 10.73
C VAL A 344 11.28 -24.47 10.65
N TYR A 345 10.14 -24.46 9.96
CA TYR A 345 9.30 -23.28 9.74
C TYR A 345 7.91 -23.42 10.37
N ARG A 346 7.81 -24.25 11.40
CA ARG A 346 6.63 -24.33 12.27
C ARG A 346 6.36 -22.99 12.96
N ILE A 347 5.08 -22.70 13.16
CA ILE A 347 4.55 -21.61 13.96
C ILE A 347 4.21 -22.18 15.33
N GLU A 348 4.84 -21.64 16.36
CA GLU A 348 4.71 -22.10 17.75
C GLU A 348 4.67 -20.90 18.71
N PRO A 349 4.15 -21.08 19.94
CA PRO A 349 4.18 -20.04 20.97
C PRO A 349 5.59 -19.49 21.19
N VAL A 350 5.72 -18.16 21.23
CA VAL A 350 7.02 -17.49 21.41
C VAL A 350 7.28 -17.27 22.91
N PRO A 351 8.34 -17.86 23.50
CA PRO A 351 8.63 -17.70 24.91
C PRO A 351 8.91 -16.23 25.29
N GLY A 352 8.35 -15.78 26.41
CA GLY A 352 8.62 -14.45 26.96
C GLY A 352 7.77 -13.31 26.38
N VAL A 353 6.88 -13.58 25.43
CA VAL A 353 5.91 -12.58 24.99
C VAL A 353 4.82 -12.36 26.04
N PRO A 354 4.22 -11.16 26.12
CA PRO A 354 3.06 -10.95 26.98
C PRO A 354 1.89 -11.87 26.61
N GLU A 355 1.13 -12.32 27.62
CA GLU A 355 0.00 -13.24 27.42
C GLU A 355 -1.04 -12.71 26.43
N TRP A 356 -1.31 -11.40 26.46
CA TRP A 356 -2.23 -10.76 25.51
C TRP A 356 -1.72 -10.85 24.07
N TYR A 357 -0.41 -10.78 23.84
CA TYR A 357 0.19 -10.85 22.52
C TYR A 357 0.00 -12.25 21.93
N GLU A 358 0.28 -13.26 22.75
CA GLU A 358 0.08 -14.66 22.41
C GLU A 358 -1.38 -14.98 22.08
N LYS A 359 -2.31 -14.56 22.94
CA LYS A 359 -3.74 -14.72 22.70
C LYS A 359 -4.18 -14.09 21.38
N LEU A 360 -3.64 -12.92 21.03
CA LEU A 360 -4.02 -12.19 19.83
C LEU A 360 -3.63 -12.94 18.56
N TYR A 361 -2.34 -13.31 18.39
CA TYR A 361 -1.93 -14.00 17.16
C TYR A 361 -2.50 -15.42 17.06
N ILE A 362 -2.69 -16.13 18.18
CA ILE A 362 -3.36 -17.43 18.20
C ILE A 362 -4.81 -17.29 17.71
N ALA A 363 -5.55 -16.31 18.23
CA ALA A 363 -6.94 -16.11 17.83
C ALA A 363 -7.07 -15.75 16.34
N CYS A 364 -6.17 -14.91 15.80
CA CYS A 364 -6.13 -14.60 14.37
C CYS A 364 -5.87 -15.84 13.50
N MET A 365 -5.18 -16.86 14.02
CA MET A 365 -4.82 -18.09 13.30
C MET A 365 -5.74 -19.28 13.63
N GLU A 366 -6.86 -19.08 14.33
CA GLU A 366 -7.80 -20.17 14.66
C GLU A 366 -8.19 -20.99 13.40
N PRO A 367 -8.23 -22.34 13.48
CA PRO A 367 -8.50 -23.18 12.32
C PRO A 367 -9.87 -22.91 11.68
N GLN A 368 -10.88 -22.59 12.50
CA GLN A 368 -12.20 -22.21 12.03
C GLN A 368 -12.27 -20.69 11.80
N PRO A 369 -12.54 -20.21 10.57
CA PRO A 369 -12.54 -18.78 10.26
C PRO A 369 -13.48 -17.95 11.13
N GLU A 370 -14.62 -18.50 11.53
CA GLU A 370 -15.62 -17.85 12.40
C GLU A 370 -15.16 -17.62 13.84
N ASN A 371 -14.07 -18.27 14.26
CA ASN A 371 -13.48 -18.07 15.58
C ASN A 371 -12.48 -16.92 15.62
N ARG A 372 -11.93 -16.54 14.46
CA ARG A 372 -10.97 -15.45 14.33
C ARG A 372 -11.66 -14.11 14.58
N PRO A 373 -10.96 -13.10 15.15
CA PRO A 373 -11.49 -11.75 15.27
C PRO A 373 -11.74 -11.11 13.89
N ASP A 374 -12.56 -10.07 13.82
CA ASP A 374 -12.48 -9.09 12.73
C ASP A 374 -11.49 -7.96 13.05
N THR A 375 -11.22 -7.09 12.09
CA THR A 375 -10.27 -5.98 12.26
C THR A 375 -10.71 -4.99 13.35
N SER A 376 -12.02 -4.81 13.54
CA SER A 376 -12.56 -3.92 14.57
C SER A 376 -12.35 -4.50 15.97
N GLU A 377 -12.55 -5.81 16.13
CA GLU A 377 -12.28 -6.54 17.37
C GLU A 377 -10.77 -6.49 17.71
N ILE A 378 -9.88 -6.63 16.73
CA ILE A 378 -8.42 -6.47 16.93
C ILE A 378 -8.10 -5.06 17.44
N CYS A 379 -8.62 -4.02 16.78
CA CYS A 379 -8.37 -2.64 17.18
C CYS A 379 -8.91 -2.34 18.59
N GLN A 380 -10.14 -2.77 18.90
CA GLN A 380 -10.75 -2.59 20.22
C GLN A 380 -9.96 -3.29 21.33
N ALA A 381 -9.49 -4.52 21.06
CA ALA A 381 -8.69 -5.29 22.00
C ALA A 381 -7.31 -4.67 22.25
N LEU A 382 -6.67 -4.15 21.21
CA LEU A 382 -5.27 -3.74 21.26
C LEU A 382 -5.06 -2.25 21.59
N GLN A 383 -6.00 -1.37 21.25
CA GLN A 383 -5.85 0.07 21.47
C GLN A 383 -5.62 0.43 22.95
N PRO A 384 -6.39 -0.09 23.93
CA PRO A 384 -6.16 0.24 25.35
C PRO A 384 -4.79 -0.24 25.83
N ILE A 385 -4.33 -1.39 25.34
CA ILE A 385 -2.99 -1.91 25.65
C ILE A 385 -1.95 -0.94 25.08
N HIS A 386 -2.05 -0.58 23.80
CA HIS A 386 -1.15 0.35 23.16
C HIS A 386 -1.07 1.68 23.92
N ASP A 387 -2.21 2.27 24.28
CA ASP A 387 -2.28 3.54 24.98
C ASP A 387 -1.64 3.49 26.37
N SER A 388 -1.74 2.33 27.06
CA SER A 388 -1.13 2.11 28.37
C SER A 388 0.38 1.86 28.34
N LEU A 389 0.94 1.44 27.19
CA LEU A 389 2.37 1.20 27.05
C LEU A 389 3.16 2.51 27.09
N ALA A 390 4.27 2.51 27.83
CA ALA A 390 5.28 3.56 27.76
C ALA A 390 5.83 3.68 26.33
N TYR A 391 6.48 4.83 26.03
CA TYR A 391 7.03 5.09 24.70
C TYR A 391 8.06 4.06 24.22
N SER A 392 8.74 3.40 25.16
CA SER A 392 9.57 2.25 24.87
C SER A 392 9.40 1.19 25.96
N VAL A 393 9.06 -0.02 25.52
CA VAL A 393 8.92 -1.22 26.33
C VAL A 393 9.64 -2.37 25.60
N PRO A 394 10.89 -2.69 25.97
CA PRO A 394 11.64 -3.77 25.35
C PRO A 394 11.02 -5.13 25.69
N LEU A 395 11.25 -6.12 24.83
CA LEU A 395 10.82 -7.50 25.06
C LEU A 395 11.73 -8.25 26.04
N ASP A 396 11.19 -9.31 26.63
CA ASP A 396 11.92 -10.23 27.52
C ASP A 396 13.10 -10.88 26.78
N SER A 397 14.22 -11.11 27.47
CA SER A 397 15.43 -11.70 26.89
C SER A 397 15.19 -13.09 26.30
N LYS A 398 14.20 -13.84 26.80
CA LYS A 398 13.79 -15.14 26.25
C LYS A 398 13.31 -15.03 24.81
N VAL A 399 12.72 -13.91 24.42
CA VAL A 399 12.31 -13.65 23.04
C VAL A 399 13.54 -13.55 22.14
N THR A 400 14.56 -12.82 22.58
CA THR A 400 15.83 -12.68 21.85
C THR A 400 16.54 -14.03 21.71
N GLU A 401 16.59 -14.82 22.78
CA GLU A 401 17.15 -16.19 22.76
C GLU A 401 16.39 -17.09 21.77
N TYR A 402 15.06 -17.01 21.77
CA TYR A 402 14.20 -17.72 20.83
C TYR A 402 14.53 -17.34 19.37
N ILE A 403 14.60 -16.03 19.06
CA ILE A 403 14.91 -15.56 17.70
C ILE A 403 16.26 -16.08 17.23
N VAL A 404 17.29 -16.04 18.08
CA VAL A 404 18.63 -16.53 17.75
C VAL A 404 18.61 -18.04 17.44
N ALA A 405 17.91 -18.83 18.25
CA ALA A 405 17.77 -20.27 18.03
C ALA A 405 17.07 -20.58 16.70
N ARG A 406 15.94 -19.91 16.42
CA ARG A 406 15.17 -20.11 15.18
C ARG A 406 15.95 -19.68 13.93
N ARG A 407 16.72 -18.58 14.00
CA ARG A 407 17.62 -18.17 12.91
C ARG A 407 18.71 -19.21 12.65
N ALA A 408 19.26 -19.83 13.70
CA ALA A 408 20.24 -20.90 13.55
C ALA A 408 19.66 -22.17 12.89
N GLU A 409 18.46 -22.59 13.30
CA GLU A 409 17.72 -23.71 12.69
C GLU A 409 17.46 -23.46 11.19
N ALA A 410 16.90 -22.30 10.83
CA ALA A 410 16.61 -21.92 9.45
C ALA A 410 17.88 -21.86 8.58
N ALA A 411 18.97 -21.32 9.13
CA ALA A 411 20.26 -21.25 8.43
C ALA A 411 20.90 -22.63 8.22
N ALA A 412 20.72 -23.57 9.17
CA ALA A 412 21.18 -24.94 9.01
C ALA A 412 20.38 -25.66 7.91
N HIS A 413 19.05 -25.57 7.94
CA HIS A 413 18.17 -26.18 6.94
C HIS A 413 18.41 -25.66 5.53
N THR A 414 18.57 -24.35 5.38
CA THR A 414 18.85 -23.72 4.09
C THR A 414 20.18 -24.24 3.52
N ARG A 415 21.22 -24.34 4.35
CA ARG A 415 22.52 -24.92 3.93
C ARG A 415 22.38 -26.37 3.46
N THR A 416 21.59 -27.17 4.17
CA THR A 416 21.28 -28.57 3.78
C THR A 416 20.56 -28.62 2.44
N CYS A 417 19.53 -27.79 2.23
CA CYS A 417 18.79 -27.72 0.97
C CYS A 417 19.67 -27.33 -0.22
N THR A 418 20.51 -26.31 -0.05
CA THR A 418 21.40 -25.85 -1.12
C THR A 418 22.51 -26.86 -1.43
N LYS A 419 23.20 -27.39 -0.41
CA LYS A 419 24.37 -28.26 -0.62
C LYS A 419 24.01 -29.68 -1.02
N LEU A 420 22.98 -30.26 -0.42
CA LEU A 420 22.67 -31.69 -0.60
C LEU A 420 21.55 -31.91 -1.60
N LYS A 421 20.59 -30.99 -1.70
CA LYS A 421 19.41 -31.14 -2.56
C LYS A 421 19.48 -30.29 -3.83
N GLY A 422 20.53 -29.47 -4.00
CA GLY A 422 20.70 -28.60 -5.16
C GLY A 422 19.61 -27.53 -5.30
N ILE A 423 18.85 -27.25 -4.23
CA ILE A 423 17.77 -26.27 -4.26
C ILE A 423 18.40 -24.88 -4.21
N VAL A 424 18.26 -24.13 -5.31
CA VAL A 424 18.61 -22.71 -5.37
C VAL A 424 17.43 -21.93 -4.80
N PRO A 425 17.60 -21.19 -3.68
CA PRO A 425 16.53 -20.36 -3.14
C PRO A 425 16.10 -19.34 -4.21
N SER A 426 14.82 -19.36 -4.56
CA SER A 426 14.27 -18.37 -5.48
C SER A 426 13.85 -17.12 -4.71
N ASN A 427 13.96 -15.95 -5.35
CA ASN A 427 13.47 -14.69 -4.78
C ASN A 427 11.93 -14.59 -4.84
N THR A 428 11.28 -15.46 -5.62
CA THR A 428 9.83 -15.45 -5.83
C THR A 428 9.12 -16.22 -4.72
N THR A 429 8.45 -15.49 -3.84
CA THR A 429 7.78 -16.09 -2.68
C THR A 429 6.28 -16.28 -2.86
N SER A 430 5.64 -15.47 -3.72
CA SER A 430 4.22 -15.59 -4.10
C SER A 430 4.09 -16.24 -5.47
N ARG A 431 3.21 -17.24 -5.60
CA ARG A 431 2.99 -17.95 -6.88
C ARG A 431 1.57 -18.44 -7.03
N LEU A 432 1.23 -18.86 -8.25
CA LEU A 432 -0.03 -19.49 -8.56
C LEU A 432 -0.01 -20.97 -8.20
N TYR A 433 -0.98 -21.41 -7.40
CA TYR A 433 -1.23 -22.81 -7.06
C TYR A 433 -2.55 -23.24 -7.68
N THR A 434 -2.63 -24.48 -8.14
CA THR A 434 -3.93 -25.12 -8.39
C THR A 434 -4.50 -25.61 -7.07
N LEU A 435 -5.82 -25.57 -6.86
CA LEU A 435 -6.43 -26.07 -5.62
C LEU A 435 -6.05 -27.51 -5.29
N ALA A 436 -5.88 -28.35 -6.32
CA ALA A 436 -5.48 -29.74 -6.17
C ALA A 436 -4.04 -29.92 -5.65
N HIS A 437 -3.15 -28.96 -5.93
CA HIS A 437 -1.72 -29.01 -5.58
C HIS A 437 -1.30 -27.91 -4.61
N LEU A 438 -2.24 -27.16 -4.04
CA LEU A 438 -1.96 -26.20 -2.97
C LEU A 438 -1.53 -27.03 -1.75
N PRO A 439 -0.31 -26.84 -1.18
CA PRO A 439 0.10 -27.53 0.03
C PRO A 439 -0.71 -27.10 1.25
N SER A 440 -0.75 -27.93 2.29
CA SER A 440 -1.49 -27.60 3.52
C SER A 440 -0.63 -26.76 4.45
N THR A 441 -1.18 -25.67 4.96
CA THR A 441 -0.57 -24.87 6.03
C THR A 441 -0.90 -25.40 7.42
N THR A 442 -1.81 -26.37 7.56
CA THR A 442 -2.23 -26.91 8.86
C THR A 442 -1.07 -27.52 9.64
N ALA A 443 -0.14 -28.19 8.97
CA ALA A 443 1.03 -28.80 9.61
C ALA A 443 1.97 -27.75 10.24
N MET A 444 2.04 -26.55 9.65
CA MET A 444 2.82 -25.43 10.23
C MET A 444 2.26 -24.96 11.59
N LEU A 445 0.96 -25.16 11.82
CA LEU A 445 0.24 -24.71 13.00
C LEU A 445 0.07 -25.80 14.06
N ALA A 446 0.60 -27.01 13.83
CA ALA A 446 0.42 -28.14 14.74
C ALA A 446 0.84 -27.86 16.20
N PRO A 447 1.88 -27.04 16.49
CA PRO A 447 2.26 -26.69 17.86
C PRO A 447 1.34 -25.68 18.55
N MET A 448 0.41 -25.06 17.84
CA MET A 448 -0.37 -23.93 18.34
C MET A 448 -1.51 -24.37 19.28
N PRO A 449 -1.65 -23.77 20.48
CA PRO A 449 -2.67 -24.15 21.44
C PRO A 449 -4.00 -23.42 21.15
N PHE A 450 -4.68 -23.81 20.07
CA PHE A 450 -5.96 -23.22 19.69
C PHE A 450 -7.05 -23.49 20.73
N THR A 451 -7.90 -22.48 20.94
CA THR A 451 -9.00 -22.54 21.91
C THR A 451 -10.27 -23.13 21.30
N HIS A 452 -10.40 -23.06 19.97
CA HIS A 452 -11.59 -23.43 19.20
C HIS A 452 -12.85 -22.67 19.64
N ARG A 453 -12.67 -21.46 20.19
CA ARG A 453 -13.73 -20.56 20.62
C ARG A 453 -13.62 -19.25 19.86
N ARG A 454 -14.76 -18.54 19.76
CA ARG A 454 -14.78 -17.20 19.19
C ARG A 454 -13.91 -16.24 19.99
N PHE A 455 -13.29 -15.29 19.30
CA PHE A 455 -12.45 -14.26 19.90
C PHE A 455 -13.13 -13.56 21.08
N SER A 456 -14.40 -13.14 20.92
CA SER A 456 -15.19 -12.50 21.98
C SER A 456 -15.40 -13.34 23.24
N ALA A 457 -15.20 -14.66 23.18
CA ALA A 457 -15.30 -15.56 24.32
C ALA A 457 -13.94 -15.81 25.02
N VAL A 458 -12.83 -15.48 24.36
CA VAL A 458 -11.46 -15.67 24.88
C VAL A 458 -10.78 -14.35 25.25
N TRP A 459 -11.24 -13.25 24.66
CA TRP A 459 -10.78 -11.89 24.94
C TRP A 459 -11.90 -11.10 25.65
N PRO A 460 -11.97 -11.13 26.99
CA PRO A 460 -12.95 -10.32 27.71
C PRO A 460 -12.62 -8.84 27.51
N TYR A 461 -13.65 -8.06 27.18
CA TYR A 461 -13.59 -6.60 26.96
C TYR A 461 -13.07 -5.82 28.17
#